data_AF-R1IEZ2-F1
#
_entry.id   AF-R1IEZ2-F1
#
_cell.length_a   1.000
_cell.length_b   1.000
_cell.length_c   1.000
_cell.angle_alpha   90.00
_cell.angle_beta   90.00
_cell.angle_gamma   90.00
#
_symmetry.space_group_name_H-M   'P 1'
#
loop_
_entity.id
_entity.type
_entity.pdbx_description
1 polymer ?
#
loop_
_entity_poly.entity_id
_entity_poly.type
_entity_poly.pdbx_seq_one_letter_code
_entity_poly.pdbx_strand_id
1 'polypeptide(L)'
;MDQEQFPIPEYPKLGFEGVSFQSLNQQAPSYVTTAKWYARLMISTAFMLFAVITTLSCYYFGLTTDVFFIATLIGTLFIYMISMPVLTKAYVTSDRVMKKMKRKKRQFYLRSLANTPINDRLEVANGIWDALRSEEWSLCVSYAHTADRTRTVYCCQQIGKIASDLTHTAPDIFSDAMLKTMNNQRGSVRYFFDILIMLGEQQFHEEHEAEKHVRTTQRIMVDDIFTHR
;
A
#
# COMPACT_ATOMS: atom_id res chain seq x y z
N MET A 1 -12.61 -23.71 -32.60
CA MET A 1 -13.58 -23.43 -31.52
C MET A 1 -12.98 -22.31 -30.72
N ASP A 2 -13.33 -21.08 -31.07
CA ASP A 2 -12.90 -19.92 -30.29
C ASP A 2 -13.78 -19.90 -29.04
N GLN A 3 -13.15 -20.06 -27.87
CA GLN A 3 -13.83 -19.80 -26.61
C GLN A 3 -14.09 -18.30 -26.55
N GLU A 4 -15.35 -17.88 -26.50
CA GLU A 4 -15.68 -16.49 -26.20
C GLU A 4 -15.02 -16.13 -24.86
N GLN A 5 -14.20 -15.08 -24.89
CA GLN A 5 -13.48 -14.56 -23.73
C GLN A 5 -14.23 -13.36 -23.20
N PHE A 6 -14.23 -13.20 -21.88
CA PHE A 6 -14.77 -12.01 -21.25
C PHE A 6 -14.03 -10.76 -21.78
N PRO A 7 -14.73 -9.73 -22.30
CA PRO A 7 -14.09 -8.52 -22.80
C PRO A 7 -13.57 -7.68 -21.63
N ILE A 8 -12.28 -7.81 -21.31
CA ILE A 8 -11.62 -7.02 -20.27
C ILE A 8 -11.43 -5.57 -20.76
N PRO A 9 -12.01 -4.56 -20.09
CA PRO A 9 -11.84 -3.17 -20.48
C PRO A 9 -10.40 -2.67 -20.34
N GLU A 10 -10.02 -1.67 -21.13
CA GLU A 10 -8.73 -1.02 -20.93
C GLU A 10 -8.70 -0.19 -19.63
N TYR A 11 -7.57 -0.25 -18.91
CA TYR A 11 -7.38 0.57 -17.71
C TYR A 11 -7.30 2.06 -18.08
N PRO A 12 -7.94 2.95 -17.31
CA PRO A 12 -7.77 4.38 -17.51
C PRO A 12 -6.32 4.81 -17.32
N LYS A 13 -5.89 5.81 -18.10
CA LYS A 13 -4.58 6.44 -17.94
C LYS A 13 -4.60 7.36 -16.72
N LEU A 14 -4.23 6.82 -15.55
CA LEU A 14 -4.25 7.52 -14.26
C LEU A 14 -2.88 8.10 -13.87
N GLY A 15 -2.23 8.80 -14.80
CA GLY A 15 -0.91 9.41 -14.60
C GLY A 15 -1.01 10.90 -14.30
N PHE A 16 -0.19 11.40 -13.36
CA PHE A 16 0.02 12.84 -13.17
C PHE A 16 1.24 13.27 -13.99
N GLU A 17 1.13 14.37 -14.73
CA GLU A 17 2.26 14.93 -15.46
C GLU A 17 3.38 15.33 -14.48
N GLY A 18 4.62 14.89 -14.77
CA GLY A 18 5.79 15.25 -13.96
C GLY A 18 5.90 14.58 -12.58
N VAL A 19 4.90 13.84 -12.11
CA VAL A 19 4.91 13.19 -10.79
C VAL A 19 4.68 11.69 -10.92
N SER A 20 5.73 10.88 -10.68
CA SER A 20 5.62 9.42 -10.64
C SER A 20 5.86 8.88 -9.23
N PHE A 21 5.15 7.80 -8.87
CA PHE A 21 5.35 7.16 -7.57
C PHE A 21 6.80 6.65 -7.41
N GLN A 22 7.41 6.21 -8.51
CA GLN A 22 8.79 5.74 -8.51
C GLN A 22 9.78 6.87 -8.20
N SER A 23 9.63 8.04 -8.83
CA SER A 23 10.50 9.19 -8.54
C SER A 23 10.29 9.68 -7.10
N LEU A 24 9.04 9.74 -6.64
CA LEU A 24 8.70 10.13 -5.28
C LEU A 24 9.29 9.16 -4.24
N ASN A 25 9.30 7.86 -4.52
CA ASN A 25 9.88 6.86 -3.63
C ASN A 25 11.42 6.88 -3.64
N GLN A 26 12.06 7.23 -4.76
CA GLN A 26 13.51 7.44 -4.82
C GLN A 26 13.96 8.69 -4.06
N GLN A 27 13.18 9.77 -4.10
CA GLN A 27 13.45 11.00 -3.36
C GLN A 27 13.15 10.87 -1.86
N ALA A 28 12.36 9.86 -1.45
CA ALA A 28 12.03 9.67 -0.05
C ALA A 28 13.27 9.34 0.78
N PRO A 29 13.53 10.06 1.89
CA PRO A 29 14.70 9.81 2.70
C PRO A 29 14.62 8.40 3.32
N SER A 30 15.77 7.75 3.46
CA SER A 30 15.85 6.43 4.09
C SER A 30 15.63 6.56 5.60
N TYR A 31 14.36 6.46 6.02
CA TYR A 31 13.99 6.52 7.43
C TYR A 31 14.59 5.38 8.26
N VAL A 32 14.89 4.24 7.61
CA VAL A 32 15.53 3.08 8.25
C VAL A 32 16.99 3.38 8.58
N THR A 33 17.76 3.95 7.66
CA THR A 33 19.15 4.32 7.94
C THR A 33 19.22 5.42 8.97
N THR A 34 18.32 6.40 8.88
CA THR A 34 18.19 7.48 9.87
C THR A 34 17.88 6.92 11.27
N ALA A 35 16.93 5.98 11.38
CA ALA A 35 16.59 5.34 12.65
C ALA A 35 17.74 4.48 13.20
N LYS A 36 18.46 3.73 12.34
CA LYS A 36 19.68 3.00 12.72
C LYS A 36 20.74 3.96 13.28
N TRP A 37 20.92 5.12 12.67
CA TRP A 37 21.90 6.10 13.11
C TRP A 37 21.54 6.69 14.49
N TYR A 38 20.28 7.09 14.70
CA TYR A 38 19.81 7.54 16.02
C TYR A 38 19.92 6.45 17.09
N ALA A 39 19.62 5.19 16.76
CA ALA A 39 19.77 4.08 17.68
C ALA A 39 21.23 3.90 18.10
N ARG A 40 22.16 3.91 17.14
CA ARG A 40 23.60 3.82 17.39
C ARG A 40 24.07 4.98 18.28
N LEU A 41 23.68 6.21 17.97
CA LEU A 41 24.02 7.37 18.80
C LEU A 41 23.52 7.22 20.23
N MET A 42 22.27 6.82 20.44
CA MET A 42 21.72 6.62 21.79
C MET A 42 22.49 5.54 22.56
N ILE A 43 22.78 4.41 21.93
CA ILE A 43 23.54 3.31 22.55
C ILE A 43 24.97 3.76 22.89
N SER A 44 25.65 4.42 21.95
CA SER A 44 27.01 4.94 22.16
C SER A 44 27.04 6.01 23.26
N THR A 45 26.03 6.88 23.33
CA THR A 45 25.94 7.91 24.37
C THR A 45 25.71 7.28 25.74
N ALA A 46 24.83 6.28 25.85
CA ALA A 46 24.62 5.54 27.09
C ALA A 46 25.90 4.82 27.55
N PHE A 47 26.64 4.22 26.61
CA PHE A 47 27.90 3.57 26.90
C PHE A 47 28.98 4.56 27.35
N MET A 48 29.11 5.71 26.68
CA MET A 48 30.01 6.79 27.11
C MET A 48 29.66 7.28 28.51
N LEU A 49 28.38 7.52 28.81
CA LEU A 49 27.95 7.95 30.14
C LEU A 49 28.31 6.93 31.21
N PHE A 50 28.08 5.64 30.95
CA PHE A 50 28.49 4.57 31.85
C PHE A 50 30.00 4.58 32.07
N ALA A 51 30.81 4.61 31.00
CA ALA A 51 32.27 4.63 31.09
C ALA A 51 32.78 5.86 31.86
N VAL A 52 32.18 7.03 31.66
CA VAL A 52 32.52 8.27 32.38
C VAL A 52 32.21 8.12 33.88
N ILE A 53 31.04 7.62 34.25
CA ILE A 53 30.64 7.41 35.65
C ILE A 53 31.58 6.40 36.33
N THR A 54 31.89 5.29 35.66
CA THR A 54 32.80 4.26 36.18
C THR A 54 34.21 4.83 36.37
N THR A 55 34.71 5.59 35.39
CA THR A 55 36.04 6.22 35.47
C THR A 55 36.13 7.24 36.61
N LEU A 56 35.12 8.11 36.75
CA LEU A 56 35.04 9.08 37.84
C LEU A 56 34.97 8.41 39.22
N SER A 57 34.16 7.36 39.35
CA SER A 57 34.06 6.59 40.59
C SER A 57 35.39 5.96 40.97
N CYS A 58 36.07 5.30 40.02
CA CYS A 58 37.36 4.67 40.28
C CYS A 58 38.46 5.69 40.61
N TYR A 59 38.44 6.87 39.98
CA TYR A 59 39.33 7.97 40.35
C TYR A 59 39.08 8.45 41.78
N TYR A 60 37.82 8.66 42.15
CA TYR A 60 37.43 9.12 43.49
C TYR A 60 37.86 8.15 44.60
N PHE A 61 37.77 6.84 44.36
CA PHE A 61 38.17 5.81 45.32
C PHE A 61 39.65 5.38 45.21
N GLY A 62 40.45 5.99 44.34
CA GLY A 62 41.88 5.70 44.20
C GLY A 62 42.21 4.32 43.59
N LEU A 63 41.28 3.71 42.85
CA LEU A 63 41.38 2.36 42.27
C LEU A 63 42.01 2.35 40.86
N THR A 64 42.71 3.42 40.47
CA THR A 64 43.12 3.68 39.09
C THR A 64 44.23 2.76 38.57
N THR A 65 45.03 2.16 39.46
CA THR A 65 46.12 1.22 39.11
C THR A 65 45.70 -0.25 39.23
N ASP A 66 44.43 -0.51 39.55
CA ASP A 66 43.96 -1.85 39.84
C ASP A 66 43.64 -2.62 38.55
N VAL A 67 44.11 -3.87 38.46
CA VAL A 67 43.84 -4.77 37.32
C VAL A 67 42.34 -4.95 37.12
N PHE A 68 41.57 -4.84 38.21
CA PHE A 68 40.11 -4.86 38.20
C PHE A 68 39.50 -3.74 37.33
N PHE A 69 40.06 -2.54 37.34
CA PHE A 69 39.57 -1.41 36.54
C PHE A 69 39.79 -1.63 35.04
N ILE A 70 40.99 -2.08 34.67
CA ILE A 70 41.34 -2.40 33.28
C ILE A 70 40.45 -3.52 32.74
N ALA A 71 40.25 -4.59 33.53
CA ALA A 71 39.36 -5.70 33.17
C ALA A 71 37.90 -5.24 32.98
N THR A 72 37.42 -4.32 33.83
CA THR A 72 36.06 -3.78 33.74
C THR A 72 35.86 -2.92 32.49
N LEU A 73 36.82 -2.07 32.12
CA LEU A 73 36.77 -1.27 30.89
C LEU A 73 36.84 -2.15 29.62
N ILE A 74 37.69 -3.18 29.62
CA ILE A 74 37.79 -4.12 28.50
C ILE A 74 36.49 -4.93 28.38
N GLY A 75 35.97 -5.47 29.48
CA GLY A 75 34.72 -6.23 29.50
C GLY A 75 33.53 -5.39 29.00
N THR A 76 33.45 -4.14 29.45
CA THR A 76 32.40 -3.21 29.00
C THR A 76 32.53 -2.88 27.51
N LEU A 77 33.75 -2.68 26.99
CA LEU A 77 34.00 -2.49 25.56
C LEU A 77 33.53 -3.71 24.74
N PHE A 78 33.84 -4.93 25.19
CA PHE A 78 33.37 -6.15 24.54
C PHE A 78 31.84 -6.25 24.56
N ILE A 79 31.21 -5.97 25.70
CA ILE A 79 29.75 -5.93 25.82
C ILE A 79 29.16 -4.90 24.84
N TYR A 80 29.77 -3.73 24.68
CA TYR A 80 29.34 -2.74 23.71
C TYR A 80 29.44 -3.24 22.27
N MET A 81 30.57 -3.84 21.88
CA MET A 81 30.74 -4.37 20.51
C MET A 81 29.69 -5.42 20.14
N ILE A 82 29.33 -6.29 21.09
CA ILE A 82 28.31 -7.34 20.88
C ILE A 82 26.90 -6.76 20.93
N SER A 83 26.61 -5.90 21.90
CA SER A 83 25.27 -5.37 22.13
C SER A 83 24.85 -4.31 21.10
N MET A 84 25.77 -3.51 20.56
CA MET A 84 25.48 -2.46 19.59
C MET A 84 24.70 -2.96 18.36
N PRO A 85 25.13 -4.00 17.61
CA PRO A 85 24.37 -4.50 16.46
C PRO A 85 23.02 -5.12 16.87
N VAL A 86 22.98 -5.84 18.00
CA VAL A 86 21.77 -6.51 18.50
C VAL A 86 20.71 -5.48 18.90
N LEU A 87 21.09 -4.51 19.74
CA LEU A 87 20.20 -3.44 20.22
C LEU A 87 19.76 -2.53 19.07
N THR A 88 20.66 -2.21 18.13
CA THR A 88 20.28 -1.43 16.93
C THR A 88 19.23 -2.16 16.11
N LYS A 89 19.40 -3.47 15.89
CA LYS A 89 18.42 -4.28 15.15
C LYS A 89 17.09 -4.30 15.89
N ALA A 90 17.10 -4.65 17.17
CA ALA A 90 15.90 -4.72 18.02
C ALA A 90 15.13 -3.39 18.06
N TYR A 91 15.84 -2.25 18.15
CA TYR A 91 15.24 -0.93 18.13
C TYR A 91 14.53 -0.65 16.80
N VAL A 92 15.19 -0.92 15.67
CA VAL A 92 14.65 -0.62 14.32
C VAL A 92 13.48 -1.54 13.96
N THR A 93 13.52 -2.79 14.41
CA THR A 93 12.42 -3.76 14.21
C THR A 93 11.29 -3.58 15.21
N SER A 94 11.42 -2.71 16.21
CA SER A 94 10.33 -2.48 17.17
C SER A 94 9.12 -1.86 16.48
N ASP A 95 7.92 -2.34 16.84
CA ASP A 95 6.67 -1.87 16.26
C ASP A 95 6.48 -0.35 16.37
N ARG A 96 6.91 0.23 17.50
CA ARG A 96 6.84 1.66 17.74
C ARG A 96 7.66 2.44 16.72
N VAL A 97 8.89 2.01 16.47
CA VAL A 97 9.80 2.67 15.52
C VAL A 97 9.32 2.43 14.10
N MET A 98 8.88 1.22 13.76
CA MET A 98 8.29 0.92 12.44
C MET A 98 7.05 1.77 12.14
N LYS A 99 6.12 1.90 13.10
CA LYS A 99 4.94 2.78 12.95
C LYS A 99 5.34 4.24 12.77
N LYS A 100 6.32 4.73 13.56
CA LYS A 100 6.85 6.10 13.44
C LYS A 100 7.49 6.35 12.07
N MET A 101 8.27 5.40 11.56
CA MET A 101 8.88 5.48 10.22
C MET A 101 7.81 5.53 9.13
N LYS A 102 6.80 4.65 9.18
CA LYS A 102 5.67 4.66 8.24
C LYS A 102 4.93 6.01 8.25
N ARG A 103 4.68 6.57 9.43
CA ARG A 103 4.03 7.88 9.57
C ARG A 103 4.87 9.01 8.97
N LYS A 104 6.19 9.04 9.24
CA LYS A 104 7.10 10.04 8.66
C LYS A 104 7.18 9.93 7.13
N LYS A 105 7.26 8.71 6.60
CA LYS A 105 7.24 8.45 5.15
C LYS A 105 5.94 8.96 4.51
N ARG A 106 4.80 8.67 5.12
CA ARG A 106 3.50 9.21 4.68
C ARG A 106 3.49 10.74 4.70
N GLN A 107 3.96 11.37 5.78
CA GLN A 107 4.02 12.83 5.88
C GLN A 107 4.93 13.46 4.81
N PHE A 108 6.04 12.81 4.46
CA PHE A 108 6.87 13.27 3.35
C PHE A 108 6.10 13.26 2.03
N TYR A 109 5.42 12.15 1.72
CA TYR A 109 4.60 12.08 0.52
C TYR A 109 3.50 13.14 0.48
N LEU A 110 2.78 13.34 1.59
CA LEU A 110 1.75 14.39 1.66
C LEU A 110 2.34 15.78 1.39
N ARG A 111 3.50 16.09 1.98
CA ARG A 111 4.16 17.39 1.76
C ARG A 111 4.65 17.57 0.34
N SER A 112 5.19 16.53 -0.28
CA SER A 112 5.70 16.59 -1.65
C SER A 112 4.57 16.74 -2.68
N LEU A 113 3.38 16.22 -2.39
CA LEU A 113 2.22 16.25 -3.30
C LEU A 113 1.30 17.45 -3.08
N ALA A 114 1.40 18.13 -1.95
CA ALA A 114 0.51 19.24 -1.55
C ALA A 114 0.48 20.43 -2.52
N ASN A 115 1.48 20.57 -3.39
CA ASN A 115 1.58 21.70 -4.34
C ASN A 115 1.22 21.32 -5.78
N THR A 116 0.72 20.11 -6.03
CA THR A 116 0.33 19.68 -7.38
C THR A 116 -0.75 20.63 -7.94
N PRO A 117 -0.66 21.09 -9.20
CA PRO A 117 -1.69 21.94 -9.81
C PRO A 117 -3.09 21.32 -9.76
N ILE A 118 -4.14 22.15 -9.73
CA ILE A 118 -5.53 21.65 -9.71
C ILE A 118 -5.95 21.07 -11.07
N ASN A 119 -5.39 21.56 -12.17
CA ASN A 119 -5.71 21.11 -13.52
C ASN A 119 -5.34 19.64 -13.70
N ASP A 120 -4.11 19.25 -13.33
CA ASP A 120 -3.63 17.87 -13.39
C ASP A 120 -4.49 16.95 -12.51
N ARG A 121 -4.92 17.45 -11.35
CA ARG A 121 -5.82 16.72 -10.43
C ARG A 121 -7.20 16.49 -11.05
N LEU A 122 -7.74 17.50 -11.74
CA LEU A 122 -9.04 17.42 -12.42
C LEU A 122 -9.00 16.50 -13.62
N GLU A 123 -7.92 16.52 -14.40
CA GLU A 123 -7.75 15.63 -15.56
C GLU A 123 -7.80 14.16 -15.14
N VAL A 124 -7.04 13.79 -14.11
CA VAL A 124 -7.05 12.42 -13.57
C VAL A 124 -8.42 12.07 -12.96
N ALA A 125 -9.05 12.99 -12.23
CA ALA A 125 -10.37 12.76 -11.66
C ALA A 125 -11.42 12.51 -12.76
N ASN A 126 -11.41 13.29 -13.83
CA ASN A 126 -12.30 13.11 -14.97
C ASN A 126 -12.02 11.79 -15.68
N GLY A 127 -10.76 11.41 -15.88
CA GLY A 127 -10.39 10.10 -16.44
C GLY A 127 -10.96 8.92 -15.65
N ILE A 128 -11.03 9.02 -14.31
CA ILE A 128 -11.69 7.99 -13.48
C ILE A 128 -13.20 7.97 -13.70
N TRP A 129 -13.85 9.14 -13.74
CA TRP A 129 -15.29 9.24 -13.95
C TRP A 129 -15.71 8.76 -15.34
N ASP A 130 -14.92 9.10 -16.36
CA ASP A 130 -15.15 8.69 -17.74
C ASP A 130 -14.96 7.19 -17.89
N ALA A 131 -13.96 6.61 -17.23
CA ALA A 131 -13.81 5.15 -17.19
C ALA A 131 -15.04 4.48 -16.58
N LEU A 132 -15.50 4.92 -15.40
CA LEU A 132 -16.69 4.35 -14.75
C LEU A 132 -17.99 4.48 -15.58
N ARG A 133 -18.04 5.43 -16.52
CA ARG A 133 -19.21 5.69 -17.39
C ARG A 133 -19.05 5.13 -18.80
N SER A 134 -17.86 4.68 -19.17
CA SER A 134 -17.62 4.09 -20.48
C SER A 134 -18.46 2.83 -20.67
N GLU A 135 -18.84 2.56 -21.93
CA GLU A 135 -19.69 1.42 -22.27
C GLU A 135 -19.05 0.09 -21.80
N GLU A 136 -17.75 -0.08 -22.05
CA GLU A 136 -16.98 -1.27 -21.67
C GLU A 136 -16.99 -1.53 -20.14
N TRP A 137 -16.69 -0.50 -19.35
CA TRP A 137 -16.70 -0.64 -17.89
C TRP A 137 -18.11 -0.75 -17.33
N SER A 138 -19.10 -0.08 -17.93
CA SER A 138 -20.50 -0.20 -17.50
C SER A 138 -21.01 -1.63 -17.66
N LEU A 139 -20.63 -2.30 -18.76
CA LEU A 139 -20.92 -3.71 -19.02
C LEU A 139 -20.21 -4.58 -17.97
N CYS A 140 -18.91 -4.40 -17.77
CA CYS A 140 -18.13 -5.15 -16.78
C CYS A 140 -18.71 -4.99 -15.35
N VAL A 141 -19.07 -3.78 -14.95
CA VAL A 141 -19.70 -3.50 -13.65
C VAL A 141 -21.05 -4.20 -13.53
N SER A 142 -21.83 -4.28 -14.61
CA SER A 142 -23.11 -4.97 -14.61
C SER A 142 -22.96 -6.48 -14.34
N TYR A 143 -22.00 -7.14 -15.03
CA TYR A 143 -21.64 -8.54 -14.79
C TYR A 143 -21.09 -8.77 -13.37
N ALA A 144 -20.22 -7.87 -12.90
CA ALA A 144 -19.71 -7.94 -11.53
C ALA A 144 -20.81 -7.77 -10.48
N HIS A 145 -21.82 -6.94 -10.78
CA HIS A 145 -22.95 -6.69 -9.88
C HIS A 145 -23.90 -7.89 -9.81
N THR A 146 -24.08 -8.65 -10.90
CA THR A 146 -24.85 -9.90 -10.89
C THR A 146 -24.13 -11.00 -10.09
N ALA A 147 -22.80 -11.08 -10.15
CA ALA A 147 -22.01 -12.02 -9.34
C ALA A 147 -22.02 -11.64 -7.84
N ASP A 148 -21.62 -10.41 -7.50
CA ASP A 148 -21.62 -9.90 -6.12
C ASP A 148 -21.93 -8.41 -6.07
N ARG A 149 -23.20 -8.11 -5.87
CA ARG A 149 -23.71 -6.74 -5.69
C ARG A 149 -22.99 -5.98 -4.58
N THR A 150 -22.71 -6.60 -3.45
CA THR A 150 -22.19 -5.90 -2.26
C THR A 150 -20.76 -5.42 -2.52
N ARG A 151 -19.92 -6.31 -3.05
CA ARG A 151 -18.52 -5.96 -3.39
C ARG A 151 -18.45 -4.97 -4.54
N THR A 152 -19.28 -5.12 -5.55
CA THR A 152 -19.30 -4.22 -6.71
C THR A 152 -19.68 -2.79 -6.32
N VAL A 153 -20.76 -2.63 -5.54
CA VAL A 153 -21.16 -1.32 -5.01
C VAL A 153 -20.06 -0.70 -4.16
N TYR A 154 -19.43 -1.49 -3.28
CA TYR A 154 -18.31 -1.01 -2.47
C TYR A 154 -17.14 -0.51 -3.33
N CYS A 155 -16.73 -1.28 -4.36
CA CYS A 155 -15.63 -0.89 -5.24
C CYS A 155 -15.95 0.40 -6.00
N CYS A 156 -17.14 0.52 -6.59
CA CYS A 156 -17.58 1.73 -7.30
C CYS A 156 -17.60 2.96 -6.37
N GLN A 157 -18.09 2.79 -5.14
CA GLN A 157 -18.08 3.85 -4.12
C GLN A 157 -16.67 4.28 -3.74
N GLN A 158 -15.73 3.34 -3.58
CA GLN A 158 -14.34 3.70 -3.27
C GLN A 158 -13.65 4.42 -4.44
N ILE A 159 -13.85 3.95 -5.67
CA ILE A 159 -13.29 4.60 -6.86
C ILE A 159 -13.85 6.03 -7.00
N GLY A 160 -15.17 6.20 -6.94
CA GLY A 160 -15.82 7.51 -7.02
C GLY A 160 -15.41 8.45 -5.88
N LYS A 161 -15.21 7.92 -4.67
CA LYS A 161 -14.68 8.70 -3.55
C LYS A 161 -13.25 9.19 -3.83
N ILE A 162 -12.37 8.33 -4.34
CA ILE A 162 -10.99 8.73 -4.68
C ILE A 162 -11.00 9.82 -5.76
N ALA A 163 -11.84 9.69 -6.79
CA ALA A 163 -11.99 10.72 -7.82
C ALA A 163 -12.48 12.06 -7.26
N SER A 164 -13.46 12.04 -6.35
CA SER A 164 -13.93 13.24 -5.65
C SER A 164 -12.83 13.86 -4.78
N ASP A 165 -12.14 13.04 -3.98
CA ASP A 165 -11.09 13.48 -3.06
C ASP A 165 -9.90 14.14 -3.79
N LEU A 166 -9.61 13.79 -5.05
CA LEU A 166 -8.59 14.46 -5.88
C LEU A 166 -8.87 15.96 -6.10
N THR A 167 -10.14 16.33 -6.17
CA THR A 167 -10.59 17.71 -6.39
C THR A 167 -10.81 18.49 -5.09
N HIS A 168 -10.55 17.84 -3.95
CA HIS A 168 -10.77 18.43 -2.64
C HIS A 168 -9.78 19.58 -2.36
N THR A 169 -10.24 20.60 -1.63
CA THR A 169 -9.45 21.80 -1.30
C THR A 169 -8.37 21.55 -0.25
N ALA A 170 -8.64 20.65 0.72
CA ALA A 170 -7.69 20.27 1.75
C ALA A 170 -6.53 19.42 1.20
N PRO A 171 -5.26 19.81 1.46
CA PRO A 171 -4.08 19.16 0.89
C PRO A 171 -3.88 17.72 1.34
N ASP A 172 -4.20 17.42 2.59
CA ASP A 172 -4.08 16.06 3.12
C ASP A 172 -5.03 15.07 2.44
N ILE A 173 -6.21 15.54 2.03
CA ILE A 173 -7.25 14.70 1.42
C ILE A 173 -6.87 14.38 -0.02
N PHE A 174 -6.60 15.39 -0.85
CA PHE A 174 -6.25 15.12 -2.25
C PHE A 174 -4.91 14.41 -2.38
N SER A 175 -3.92 14.69 -1.51
CA SER A 175 -2.62 14.01 -1.57
C SER A 175 -2.74 12.51 -1.22
N ASP A 176 -3.66 12.15 -0.32
CA ASP A 176 -3.96 10.74 -0.04
C ASP A 176 -4.64 10.06 -1.24
N ALA A 177 -5.56 10.76 -1.92
CA ALA A 177 -6.19 10.28 -3.14
C ALA A 177 -5.20 10.13 -4.31
N MET A 178 -4.27 11.08 -4.46
CA MET A 178 -3.15 10.99 -5.41
C MET A 178 -2.26 9.77 -5.14
N LEU A 179 -1.98 9.46 -3.87
CA LEU A 179 -1.22 8.24 -3.53
C LEU A 179 -1.98 6.95 -3.87
N LYS A 180 -3.31 6.95 -3.74
CA LYS A 180 -4.17 5.80 -4.10
C LYS A 180 -4.34 5.63 -5.60
N THR A 181 -4.17 6.67 -6.39
CA THR A 181 -4.16 6.59 -7.86
C THR A 181 -2.81 6.14 -8.39
N MET A 182 -1.70 6.63 -7.83
CA MET A 182 -0.36 6.28 -8.31
C MET A 182 0.18 4.92 -7.81
N ASN A 183 -0.35 4.39 -6.72
CA ASN A 183 0.09 3.11 -6.13
C ASN A 183 -0.77 1.95 -6.64
N ASN A 184 -0.21 0.73 -6.66
CA ASN A 184 -0.90 -0.50 -7.06
C ASN A 184 -1.23 -1.42 -5.86
N GLN A 185 -1.14 -0.91 -4.63
CA GLN A 185 -1.43 -1.69 -3.42
C GLN A 185 -2.94 -1.76 -3.14
N ARG A 186 -3.31 -2.61 -2.18
CA ARG A 186 -4.69 -2.74 -1.68
C ARG A 186 -5.27 -1.37 -1.33
N GLY A 187 -6.46 -1.08 -1.88
CA GLY A 187 -7.14 0.20 -1.69
C GLY A 187 -6.76 1.29 -2.70
N SER A 188 -5.96 0.96 -3.71
CA SER A 188 -5.74 1.81 -4.89
C SER A 188 -6.90 1.73 -5.88
N VAL A 189 -6.99 2.72 -6.76
CA VAL A 189 -8.01 2.74 -7.83
C VAL A 189 -7.88 1.50 -8.72
N ARG A 190 -6.65 1.16 -9.14
CA ARG A 190 -6.38 -0.03 -9.95
C ARG A 190 -6.83 -1.31 -9.26
N TYR A 191 -6.51 -1.47 -7.97
CA TYR A 191 -6.94 -2.64 -7.20
C TYR A 191 -8.47 -2.82 -7.18
N PHE A 192 -9.24 -1.73 -7.13
CA PHE A 192 -10.70 -1.83 -7.18
C PHE A 192 -11.22 -2.19 -8.58
N PHE A 193 -10.59 -1.67 -9.64
CA PHE A 193 -10.89 -2.09 -11.00
C PHE A 193 -10.57 -3.57 -11.25
N ASP A 194 -9.45 -4.07 -10.72
CA ASP A 194 -9.07 -5.49 -10.81
C ASP A 194 -10.15 -6.40 -10.16
N ILE A 195 -10.75 -5.96 -9.03
CA ILE A 195 -11.84 -6.71 -8.38
C ILE A 195 -13.08 -6.75 -9.27
N LEU A 196 -13.43 -5.64 -9.92
CA LEU A 196 -14.59 -5.59 -10.81
C LEU A 196 -14.39 -6.53 -12.01
N ILE A 197 -13.20 -6.54 -12.61
CA ILE A 197 -12.85 -7.47 -13.69
C ILE A 197 -12.99 -8.92 -13.20
N MET A 198 -12.39 -9.26 -12.06
CA MET A 198 -12.46 -10.61 -11.50
C MET A 198 -13.91 -11.08 -11.28
N LEU A 199 -14.77 -10.23 -10.73
CA LEU A 199 -16.18 -10.56 -10.50
C LEU A 199 -16.95 -10.69 -11.82
N GLY A 200 -16.66 -9.82 -12.81
CA GLY A 200 -17.26 -9.89 -14.13
C GLY A 200 -16.88 -11.17 -14.88
N GLU A 201 -15.60 -11.55 -14.83
CA GLU A 201 -15.09 -12.81 -15.39
C GLU A 201 -15.77 -14.03 -14.74
N GLN A 202 -15.93 -14.02 -13.42
CA GLN A 202 -16.61 -15.10 -12.70
C GLN A 202 -18.06 -15.28 -13.20
N GLN A 203 -18.84 -14.20 -13.26
CA GLN A 203 -20.21 -14.26 -13.77
C GLN A 203 -20.26 -14.76 -15.21
N PHE A 204 -19.37 -14.24 -16.07
CA PHE A 204 -19.35 -14.61 -17.48
C PHE A 204 -19.09 -16.10 -17.66
N HIS A 205 -18.14 -16.67 -16.92
CA HIS A 205 -17.87 -18.10 -16.94
C HIS A 205 -19.04 -18.93 -16.40
N GLU A 206 -19.69 -18.50 -15.33
CA GLU A 206 -20.86 -19.19 -14.78
C GLU A 206 -22.03 -19.23 -15.78
N GLU A 207 -22.30 -18.13 -16.49
CA GLU A 207 -23.33 -18.07 -17.54
C GLU A 207 -22.97 -18.97 -18.74
N HIS A 208 -21.72 -18.96 -19.20
CA HIS A 208 -21.27 -19.78 -20.33
C HIS A 208 -21.20 -21.28 -19.99
N GLU A 209 -20.94 -21.64 -18.72
CA GLU A 209 -21.03 -23.01 -18.23
C GLU A 209 -22.50 -23.46 -18.06
N ALA A 210 -23.37 -22.58 -17.56
CA ALA A 210 -24.80 -22.83 -17.48
C ALA A 210 -25.42 -23.05 -18.87
N GLU A 211 -25.06 -22.23 -19.87
CA GLU A 211 -25.51 -22.42 -21.26
C GLU A 211 -24.98 -23.71 -21.89
N LYS A 212 -23.75 -24.14 -21.56
CA LYS A 212 -23.23 -25.46 -21.98
C LYS A 212 -24.05 -26.60 -21.39
N HIS A 213 -24.47 -26.49 -20.13
CA HIS A 213 -25.35 -27.48 -19.48
C HIS A 213 -26.77 -27.45 -20.05
N VAL A 214 -27.33 -26.28 -20.39
CA VAL A 214 -28.64 -26.19 -21.05
C VAL A 214 -28.59 -26.79 -22.46
N ARG A 215 -27.52 -26.55 -23.24
CA ARG A 215 -27.32 -27.16 -24.57
C ARG A 215 -27.16 -28.68 -24.54
N THR A 216 -26.76 -29.27 -23.42
CA THR A 216 -26.71 -30.74 -23.25
C THR A 216 -28.00 -31.32 -22.68
N THR A 217 -28.89 -30.50 -22.10
CA THR A 217 -30.13 -30.96 -21.46
C THR A 217 -31.41 -30.60 -22.23
N GLN A 218 -31.33 -29.79 -23.28
CA GLN A 218 -32.45 -29.51 -24.20
C GLN A 218 -32.22 -30.13 -25.58
N ARG A 219 -32.40 -31.45 -25.64
CA ARG A 219 -33.04 -32.11 -26.79
C ARG A 219 -34.22 -32.92 -26.28
N ILE A 220 -35.14 -32.25 -25.56
CA ILE A 220 -36.46 -32.77 -25.23
C ILE A 220 -37.47 -31.72 -25.68
N MET A 221 -38.37 -32.20 -26.53
CA MET A 221 -39.32 -31.54 -27.42
C MET A 221 -40.17 -30.43 -26.76
N VAL A 222 -40.21 -29.27 -27.40
CA VAL A 222 -41.32 -28.30 -27.29
C VAL A 222 -42.30 -28.54 -28.45
N ASP A 223 -42.70 -29.79 -28.66
CA ASP A 223 -43.80 -30.16 -29.57
C ASP A 223 -45.06 -30.64 -28.82
N ASP A 224 -44.98 -30.92 -27.51
CA ASP A 224 -46.10 -31.51 -26.75
C ASP A 224 -47.06 -30.48 -26.12
N ILE A 225 -46.93 -29.18 -26.41
CA ILE A 225 -47.87 -28.16 -25.88
C ILE A 225 -49.07 -27.92 -26.83
N PHE A 226 -49.06 -28.43 -28.07
CA PHE A 226 -50.12 -28.15 -29.06
C PHE A 226 -50.80 -29.36 -29.71
N THR A 227 -50.65 -30.57 -29.18
CA THR A 227 -51.42 -31.74 -29.66
C THR A 227 -52.26 -32.34 -28.55
N HIS A 228 -53.29 -31.62 -28.11
CA HIS A 228 -54.60 -32.17 -27.72
C HIS A 228 -55.61 -31.02 -27.58
N ARG A 229 -56.18 -30.61 -28.73
CA ARG A 229 -57.54 -30.07 -28.82
C ARG A 229 -58.13 -30.39 -30.18
#